data_AF-K2HIC7-F1
#
_entry.id   AF-K2HIC7-F1
#
_cell.length_a   1.000
_cell.length_b   1.000
_cell.length_c   1.000
_cell.angle_alpha   90.00
_cell.angle_beta   90.00
_cell.angle_gamma   90.00
#
_symmetry.space_group_name_H-M   'P 1'
#
loop_
_entity.id
_entity.type
_entity.pdbx_description
1 polymer ?
#
loop_
_entity_poly.entity_id
_entity_poly.type
_entity_poly.pdbx_seq_one_letter_code
_entity_poly.pdbx_strand_id
1 'polypeptide(L)'
;MESMNIQEAGVIRCCCQCPICMKGTFFQTKNPKMKTTRLVLLILKSLKVLKPEIEYYSLVKDILPFINNHLQLFQNLKIFKNGKWRKSILDALNHSALVESGREVCKNRGFYKLKEDEEENKMIIEKNKIKDEMSNSLELLENELKRSLRLLEEIKMIQVNEIEKNETSFICESKRTSIDIIHNLQLSLYHLN
;
A
#
# COMPACT_ATOMS: atom_id res chain seq x y z
N MET A 1 -34.74 13.39 26.86
CA MET A 1 -34.00 12.13 26.62
C MET A 1 -33.79 12.04 25.12
N GLU A 2 -32.72 12.71 24.67
CA GLU A 2 -32.42 12.85 23.26
C GLU A 2 -31.68 11.60 22.77
N SER A 3 -32.27 10.99 21.75
CA SER A 3 -31.67 10.01 20.88
C SER A 3 -30.50 10.65 20.13
N MET A 4 -29.34 10.00 20.12
CA MET A 4 -28.33 10.24 19.09
C MET A 4 -27.99 8.92 18.39
N ASN A 5 -28.37 8.90 17.12
CA ASN A 5 -27.97 7.93 16.12
C ASN A 5 -26.88 8.60 15.27
N ILE A 6 -26.12 7.78 14.54
CA ILE A 6 -25.04 8.09 13.58
C ILE A 6 -23.63 8.18 14.17
N GLN A 7 -22.80 7.22 13.76
CA GLN A 7 -21.36 7.29 13.41
C GLN A 7 -20.89 5.84 13.24
N GLU A 8 -20.08 5.38 12.30
CA GLU A 8 -19.34 5.88 11.15
C GLU A 8 -18.80 4.61 10.46
N ALA A 9 -18.48 4.64 9.17
CA ALA A 9 -17.91 3.50 8.45
C ALA A 9 -16.62 3.00 9.14
N GLY A 10 -16.72 1.86 9.82
CA GLY A 10 -15.73 1.36 10.76
C GLY A 10 -14.37 1.09 10.12
N VAL A 11 -13.44 2.03 10.27
CA VAL A 11 -12.01 1.76 10.17
C VAL A 11 -11.64 0.91 11.39
N ILE A 12 -11.57 -0.40 11.19
CA ILE A 12 -11.16 -1.36 12.22
C ILE A 12 -9.70 -1.06 12.59
N ARG A 13 -9.47 -0.31 13.67
CA ARG A 13 -8.16 -0.18 14.31
C ARG A 13 -7.89 -1.43 15.13
N CYS A 14 -7.48 -2.51 14.47
CA CYS A 14 -6.92 -3.66 15.17
C CYS A 14 -5.42 -3.36 15.42
N CYS A 15 -5.00 -3.21 16.68
CA CYS A 15 -3.59 -3.06 17.07
C CYS A 15 -2.76 -4.35 16.89
N CYS A 16 -3.33 -5.39 16.27
CA CYS A 16 -2.63 -6.63 16.00
C CYS A 16 -1.68 -6.46 14.80
N GLN A 17 -0.40 -6.78 15.01
CA GLN A 17 0.65 -6.70 13.98
C GLN A 17 0.89 -8.05 13.27
N CYS A 18 -0.08 -8.98 13.33
CA CYS A 18 0.10 -10.28 12.68
C CYS A 18 0.06 -10.16 11.14
N PRO A 19 0.69 -11.09 10.39
CA PRO A 19 0.66 -11.16 8.93
C PRO A 19 -0.72 -11.01 8.27
N ILE A 20 -1.80 -11.45 8.94
CA ILE A 20 -3.17 -11.27 8.43
C ILE A 20 -3.62 -9.81 8.57
N CYS A 21 -3.41 -9.19 9.72
CA CYS A 21 -3.77 -7.78 9.95
C CYS A 21 -2.95 -6.84 9.07
N MET A 22 -1.66 -7.12 8.87
CA MET A 22 -0.82 -6.38 7.92
C MET A 22 -1.30 -6.49 6.47
N LYS A 23 -2.08 -7.53 6.15
CA LYS A 23 -2.71 -7.73 4.83
C LYS A 23 -4.20 -7.33 4.83
N GLY A 24 -4.65 -6.49 5.78
CA GLY A 24 -6.06 -6.13 5.95
C GLY A 24 -6.73 -5.64 4.66
N THR A 25 -6.05 -4.84 3.86
CA THR A 25 -6.55 -4.31 2.58
C THR A 25 -6.93 -5.40 1.58
N PHE A 26 -6.14 -6.49 1.50
CA PHE A 26 -6.45 -7.65 0.66
C PHE A 26 -7.78 -8.31 1.07
N PHE A 27 -8.01 -8.47 2.37
CA PHE A 27 -9.20 -9.12 2.90
C PHE A 27 -10.46 -8.24 2.81
N GLN A 28 -10.29 -6.92 2.80
CA GLN A 28 -11.37 -5.95 2.59
C GLN A 28 -11.82 -5.84 1.12
N THR A 29 -11.04 -6.36 0.16
CA THR A 29 -11.42 -6.36 -1.26
C THR A 29 -12.69 -7.18 -1.49
N LYS A 30 -13.54 -6.77 -2.44
CA LYS A 30 -14.75 -7.51 -2.81
C LYS A 30 -14.38 -8.88 -3.37
N ASN A 31 -14.81 -9.95 -2.70
CA ASN A 31 -14.56 -11.35 -3.06
C ASN A 31 -13.05 -11.69 -3.26
N PRO A 32 -12.21 -11.61 -2.20
CA PRO A 32 -10.81 -11.94 -2.32
C PRO A 32 -10.63 -13.42 -2.66
N LYS A 33 -9.77 -13.72 -3.65
CA LYS A 33 -9.46 -15.10 -4.06
C LYS A 33 -8.33 -15.65 -3.18
N MET A 34 -8.66 -16.59 -2.30
CA MET A 34 -7.68 -17.28 -1.47
C MET A 34 -8.06 -18.75 -1.31
N LYS A 35 -7.10 -19.65 -1.57
CA LYS A 35 -7.25 -21.08 -1.29
C LYS A 35 -7.25 -21.32 0.22
N THR A 36 -8.08 -22.24 0.72
CA THR A 36 -8.16 -22.57 2.15
C THR A 36 -6.83 -23.03 2.71
N THR A 37 -6.06 -23.82 1.95
CA THR A 37 -4.70 -24.24 2.30
C THR A 37 -3.77 -23.04 2.53
N ARG A 38 -3.84 -22.01 1.66
CA ARG A 38 -3.05 -20.79 1.86
C ARG A 38 -3.49 -20.01 3.09
N LEU A 39 -4.79 -19.96 3.38
CA LEU A 39 -5.31 -19.30 4.56
C LEU A 39 -4.80 -19.96 5.85
N VAL A 40 -4.86 -21.30 5.95
CA VAL A 40 -4.40 -21.98 7.17
C VAL A 40 -2.90 -21.79 7.41
N LEU A 41 -2.09 -21.76 6.35
CA LEU A 41 -0.66 -21.42 6.47
C LEU A 41 -0.47 -20.00 7.00
N LEU A 42 -1.26 -19.04 6.50
CA LEU A 42 -1.17 -17.65 6.96
C LEU A 42 -1.63 -17.49 8.41
N ILE A 43 -2.63 -18.27 8.84
CA ILE A 43 -3.07 -18.35 10.24
C ILE A 43 -1.95 -18.89 11.12
N LEU A 44 -1.34 -20.03 10.76
CA LEU A 44 -0.23 -20.60 11.53
C LEU A 44 0.99 -19.66 11.58
N LYS A 45 1.31 -18.97 10.47
CA LYS A 45 2.36 -17.94 10.45
C LYS A 45 2.04 -16.79 11.40
N SER A 46 0.77 -16.41 11.45
CA SER A 46 0.32 -15.34 12.33
C SER A 46 0.38 -15.73 13.80
N LEU A 47 -0.01 -16.97 14.12
CA LEU A 47 0.14 -17.51 15.46
C LEU A 47 1.62 -17.60 15.87
N LYS A 48 2.54 -17.96 14.97
CA LYS A 48 3.98 -17.97 15.24
C LYS A 48 4.58 -16.61 15.53
N VAL A 49 4.14 -15.57 14.82
CA VAL A 49 4.55 -14.19 15.11
C VAL A 49 4.01 -13.72 16.47
N LEU A 50 2.77 -14.07 16.81
CA LEU A 50 2.12 -13.60 18.04
C LEU A 50 2.51 -14.39 19.30
N LYS A 51 2.85 -15.68 19.14
CA LYS A 51 3.18 -16.63 20.21
C LYS A 51 4.38 -17.48 19.78
N PRO A 52 5.59 -16.89 19.68
CA PRO A 52 6.78 -17.55 19.17
C PRO A 52 7.26 -18.75 20.02
N GLU A 53 6.93 -18.75 21.30
CA GLU A 53 7.26 -19.79 22.28
C GLU A 53 6.46 -21.08 22.10
N ILE A 54 5.32 -21.02 21.40
CA ILE A 54 4.49 -22.18 21.13
C ILE A 54 4.97 -22.86 19.85
N GLU A 55 5.21 -24.17 19.93
CA GLU A 55 5.65 -24.95 18.78
C GLU A 55 4.46 -25.49 17.98
N TYR A 56 3.47 -26.09 18.65
CA TYR A 56 2.25 -26.62 18.03
C TYR A 56 1.01 -25.88 18.54
N TYR A 57 0.18 -25.43 17.60
CA TYR A 57 -1.06 -24.71 17.90
C TYR A 57 -2.25 -25.66 17.95
N SER A 58 -3.04 -25.56 19.01
CA SER A 58 -4.28 -26.31 19.15
C SER A 58 -5.34 -25.75 18.23
N LEU A 59 -6.05 -26.62 17.50
CA LEU A 59 -7.22 -26.22 16.72
C LEU A 59 -8.25 -25.49 17.59
N VAL A 60 -8.54 -26.04 18.77
CA VAL A 60 -9.60 -25.55 19.65
C VAL A 60 -9.15 -24.36 20.49
N LYS A 61 -7.92 -24.39 21.02
CA LYS A 61 -7.44 -23.36 21.95
C LYS A 61 -6.74 -22.17 21.29
N ASP A 62 -6.20 -22.35 20.07
CA ASP A 62 -5.42 -21.31 19.40
C ASP A 62 -6.04 -20.90 18.07
N ILE A 63 -6.23 -21.85 17.14
CA ILE A 63 -6.61 -21.55 15.76
C ILE A 63 -8.04 -21.01 15.66
N LEU A 64 -9.02 -21.70 16.25
CA LEU A 64 -10.42 -21.26 16.21
C LEU A 64 -10.64 -19.91 16.93
N PRO A 65 -10.10 -19.69 18.14
CA PRO A 65 -10.16 -18.37 18.79
C PRO A 65 -9.50 -17.27 17.95
N PHE A 66 -8.32 -17.54 17.37
CA PHE A 66 -7.65 -16.59 16.48
C PHE A 66 -8.54 -16.22 15.29
N ILE A 67 -9.18 -17.20 14.64
CA ILE A 67 -10.08 -16.93 13.51
C ILE A 67 -11.27 -16.08 13.95
N ASN A 68 -11.88 -16.39 15.09
CA ASN A 68 -13.02 -15.62 15.62
C ASN A 68 -12.63 -14.16 15.92
N ASN A 69 -11.45 -13.94 16.50
CA ASN A 69 -10.94 -12.59 16.78
C ASN A 69 -10.66 -11.77 15.52
N HIS A 70 -10.42 -12.43 14.38
CA HIS A 70 -10.14 -11.79 13.08
C HIS A 70 -11.31 -11.93 12.09
N LEU A 71 -12.49 -12.35 12.54
CA LEU A 71 -13.60 -12.74 11.66
C LEU A 71 -14.03 -11.61 10.71
N GLN A 72 -13.95 -10.36 11.16
CA GLN A 72 -14.29 -9.20 10.32
C GLN A 72 -13.39 -9.04 9.09
N LEU A 73 -12.14 -9.48 9.15
CA LEU A 73 -11.27 -9.53 7.97
C LEU A 73 -11.74 -10.64 7.02
N PHE A 74 -12.16 -11.78 7.56
CA PHE A 74 -12.47 -12.95 6.75
C PHE A 74 -13.87 -12.98 6.13
N GLN A 75 -14.77 -12.07 6.52
CA GLN A 75 -16.18 -12.08 6.11
C GLN A 75 -16.39 -12.11 4.58
N ASN A 76 -15.46 -11.52 3.82
CA ASN A 76 -15.57 -11.45 2.36
C ASN A 76 -15.09 -12.74 1.64
N LEU A 77 -14.39 -13.63 2.34
CA LEU A 77 -13.89 -14.89 1.77
C LEU A 77 -15.02 -15.90 1.58
N LYS A 78 -15.04 -16.57 0.42
CA LYS A 78 -16.08 -17.55 0.05
C LYS A 78 -16.28 -18.66 1.09
N ILE A 79 -15.20 -19.12 1.74
CA ILE A 79 -15.29 -20.23 2.70
C ILE A 79 -16.12 -19.87 3.93
N PHE A 80 -16.10 -18.60 4.36
CA PHE A 80 -16.81 -18.15 5.55
C PHE A 80 -18.29 -17.87 5.28
N LYS A 81 -18.68 -17.70 4.02
CA LYS A 81 -20.09 -17.52 3.61
C LYS A 81 -20.93 -18.80 3.75
N ASN A 82 -20.30 -19.97 3.65
CA ASN A 82 -21.01 -21.25 3.55
C ASN A 82 -21.23 -21.98 4.90
N GLY A 83 -20.89 -21.36 6.05
CA GLY A 83 -21.08 -21.90 7.40
C GLY A 83 -20.23 -23.11 7.80
N LYS A 84 -19.72 -23.88 6.82
CA LYS A 84 -18.92 -25.10 7.02
C LYS A 84 -17.41 -24.85 7.10
N TRP A 85 -16.99 -23.60 7.32
CA TRP A 85 -15.58 -23.19 7.28
C TRP A 85 -14.70 -23.96 8.27
N ARG A 86 -15.21 -24.33 9.46
CA ARG A 86 -14.45 -25.11 10.46
C ARG A 86 -13.95 -26.44 9.90
N LYS A 87 -14.84 -27.17 9.19
CA LYS A 87 -14.48 -28.43 8.53
C LYS A 87 -13.48 -28.18 7.41
N SER A 88 -13.66 -27.14 6.60
CA SER A 88 -12.72 -26.79 5.53
C SER A 88 -11.34 -26.39 6.05
N ILE A 89 -11.26 -25.70 7.19
CA ILE A 89 -9.98 -25.35 7.83
C ILE A 89 -9.29 -26.62 8.36
N LEU A 90 -10.02 -27.49 9.05
CA LEU A 90 -9.49 -28.77 9.54
C LEU A 90 -8.98 -29.65 8.38
N ASP A 91 -9.77 -29.75 7.31
CA ASP A 91 -9.41 -30.49 6.10
C ASP A 91 -8.12 -29.94 5.47
N ALA A 92 -8.05 -28.62 5.31
CA ALA A 92 -6.86 -27.96 4.78
C ALA A 92 -5.62 -28.13 5.67
N LEU A 93 -5.77 -28.15 6.99
CA LEU A 93 -4.67 -28.42 7.92
C LEU A 93 -4.16 -29.87 7.80
N ASN A 94 -5.07 -30.84 7.72
CA ASN A 94 -4.71 -32.26 7.65
C ASN A 94 -4.11 -32.66 6.28
N HIS A 95 -4.46 -31.94 5.21
CA HIS A 95 -4.03 -32.25 3.85
C HIS A 95 -2.94 -31.31 3.30
N SER A 96 -2.45 -30.35 4.08
CA SER A 96 -1.36 -29.49 3.64
C SER A 96 -0.01 -30.15 3.82
N ALA A 97 0.76 -30.27 2.73
CA ALA A 97 2.13 -30.80 2.78
C ALA A 97 3.08 -29.97 3.67
N LEU A 98 2.77 -28.68 3.87
CA LEU A 98 3.55 -27.71 4.63
C LEU A 98 3.10 -27.59 6.09
N VAL A 99 2.12 -28.39 6.50
CA VAL A 99 1.64 -28.45 7.88
C VAL A 99 2.02 -29.80 8.47
N GLU A 100 2.51 -29.77 9.70
CA GLU A 100 2.80 -30.97 10.47
C GLU A 100 1.75 -31.15 11.56
N SER A 101 1.29 -32.39 11.72
CA SER A 101 0.38 -32.79 12.79
C SER A 101 1.19 -33.12 14.05
N GLY A 102 0.88 -32.44 15.16
CA GLY A 102 1.49 -32.69 16.47
C GLY A 102 0.97 -33.93 17.19
N ARG A 103 0.34 -34.89 16.48
CA ARG A 103 -0.25 -36.08 17.10
C ARG A 103 0.76 -36.86 17.95
N GLU A 104 1.94 -37.08 17.42
CA GLU A 104 2.98 -37.89 18.07
C GLU A 104 3.65 -37.13 19.23
N VAL A 105 3.86 -35.81 19.06
CA VAL A 105 4.55 -34.96 20.05
C VAL A 105 3.62 -34.57 21.20
N CYS A 106 2.42 -34.09 20.89
CA CYS A 106 1.44 -33.64 21.88
C CYS A 106 0.61 -34.79 22.47
N LYS A 107 0.84 -36.04 22.02
CA LYS A 107 0.08 -37.26 22.38
C LYS A 107 -1.44 -37.10 22.23
N ASN A 108 -1.88 -36.16 21.40
CA ASN A 108 -3.27 -35.81 21.19
C ASN A 108 -3.49 -35.26 19.78
N ARG A 109 -4.69 -35.44 19.22
CA ARG A 109 -5.06 -34.95 17.89
C ARG A 109 -5.40 -33.46 17.94
N GLY A 110 -5.35 -32.81 16.77
CA GLY A 110 -5.79 -31.42 16.61
C GLY A 110 -4.73 -30.37 16.99
N PHE A 111 -3.45 -30.73 16.94
CA PHE A 111 -2.32 -29.84 17.11
C PHE A 111 -1.56 -29.71 15.79
N TYR A 112 -1.18 -28.50 15.41
CA TYR A 112 -0.62 -28.21 14.10
C TYR A 112 0.52 -27.20 14.19
N LYS A 113 1.58 -27.43 13.41
CA LYS A 113 2.65 -26.43 13.18
C LYS A 113 2.96 -26.32 11.70
N LEU A 114 3.63 -25.23 11.32
CA LEU A 114 4.26 -25.16 10.00
C LEU A 114 5.48 -26.07 10.01
N LYS A 115 5.67 -26.82 8.93
CA LYS A 115 6.95 -27.50 8.72
C LYS A 115 8.04 -26.44 8.55
N GLU A 116 9.16 -26.66 9.23
CA GLU A 116 10.38 -25.93 8.97
C GLU A 116 10.99 -26.52 7.71
N ASP A 117 10.53 -26.03 6.57
CA ASP A 117 11.17 -26.31 5.31
C ASP A 117 12.29 -25.29 5.16
N GLU A 118 13.53 -25.66 5.50
CA GLU A 118 14.69 -24.75 5.46
C GLU A 118 14.86 -24.14 4.07
N GLU A 119 14.54 -24.89 3.02
CA GLU A 119 14.63 -24.45 1.62
C GLU A 119 13.52 -23.43 1.30
N GLU A 120 12.27 -23.70 1.70
CA GLU A 120 11.14 -22.79 1.47
C GLU A 120 11.27 -21.52 2.34
N ASN A 121 11.77 -21.64 3.57
CA ASN A 121 12.05 -20.49 4.43
C ASN A 121 13.17 -19.63 3.85
N LYS A 122 14.25 -20.21 3.32
CA LYS A 122 15.29 -19.45 2.58
C LYS A 122 14.69 -18.73 1.38
N MET A 123 13.90 -19.41 0.55
CA MET A 123 13.23 -18.78 -0.60
C MET A 123 12.25 -17.67 -0.20
N ILE A 124 11.52 -17.81 0.91
CA ILE A 124 10.59 -16.79 1.40
C ILE A 124 11.36 -15.58 1.94
N ILE A 125 12.45 -15.80 2.68
CA ILE A 125 13.32 -14.73 3.19
C ILE A 125 13.93 -13.98 2.01
N GLU A 126 14.43 -14.69 1.01
CA GLU A 126 15.01 -14.10 -0.20
C GLU A 126 13.97 -13.33 -1.02
N LYS A 127 12.76 -13.87 -1.20
CA LYS A 127 11.65 -13.12 -1.81
C LYS A 127 11.27 -11.87 -1.04
N ASN A 128 11.29 -11.92 0.29
CA ASN A 128 10.99 -10.74 1.10
C ASN A 128 12.12 -9.70 0.98
N LYS A 129 13.39 -10.11 0.99
CA LYS A 129 14.52 -9.20 0.72
C LYS A 129 14.41 -8.51 -0.64
N ILE A 130 14.17 -9.29 -1.70
CA ILE A 130 13.99 -8.74 -3.06
C ILE A 130 12.80 -7.77 -3.09
N LYS A 131 11.72 -8.10 -2.39
CA LYS A 131 10.55 -7.23 -2.32
C LYS A 131 10.86 -5.92 -1.59
N ASP A 132 11.58 -5.98 -0.47
CA ASP A 132 11.96 -4.81 0.32
C ASP A 132 12.94 -3.93 -0.48
N GLU A 133 13.90 -4.52 -1.19
CA GLU A 133 14.81 -3.83 -2.12
C GLU A 133 14.04 -3.15 -3.27
N MET A 134 13.06 -3.85 -3.86
CA MET A 134 12.18 -3.28 -4.87
C MET A 134 11.37 -2.12 -4.31
N SER A 135 10.82 -2.25 -3.10
CA SER A 135 10.06 -1.18 -2.43
C SER A 135 10.93 0.06 -2.20
N ASN A 136 12.17 -0.11 -1.73
CA ASN A 136 13.11 1.01 -1.55
C ASN A 136 13.48 1.66 -2.88
N SER A 137 13.69 0.85 -3.93
CA SER A 137 14.00 1.36 -5.27
C SER A 137 12.83 2.16 -5.84
N LEU A 138 11.60 1.71 -5.59
CA LEU A 138 10.38 2.38 -6.04
C LEU A 138 10.19 3.73 -5.33
N GLU A 139 10.49 3.80 -4.03
CA GLU A 139 10.47 5.03 -3.24
C GLU A 139 11.52 6.05 -3.73
N LEU A 140 12.75 5.58 -4.01
CA LEU A 140 13.79 6.41 -4.63
C LEU A 140 13.33 6.98 -5.99
N LEU A 141 12.75 6.13 -6.83
CA LEU A 141 12.26 6.55 -8.15
C LEU A 141 11.12 7.57 -8.04
N GLU A 142 10.20 7.38 -7.09
CA GLU A 142 9.10 8.30 -6.83
C GLU A 142 9.61 9.67 -6.37
N ASN A 143 10.62 9.68 -5.50
CA ASN A 143 11.25 10.91 -5.02
C ASN A 143 11.98 11.66 -6.15
N GLU A 144 12.68 10.95 -7.03
CA GLU A 144 13.35 11.55 -8.19
C GLU A 144 12.34 12.12 -9.20
N LEU A 145 11.23 11.42 -9.42
CA LEU A 145 10.16 11.89 -10.29
C LEU A 145 9.52 13.17 -9.74
N LYS A 146 9.27 13.23 -8.42
CA LYS A 146 8.77 14.45 -7.74
C LYS A 146 9.75 15.61 -7.84
N ARG A 147 11.06 15.34 -7.76
CA ARG A 147 12.09 16.37 -7.94
C ARG A 147 12.10 16.90 -9.37
N SER A 148 12.08 16.01 -10.36
CA SER A 148 12.06 16.37 -11.77
C SER A 148 10.83 17.20 -12.15
N LEU A 149 9.65 16.83 -11.64
CA LEU A 149 8.42 17.60 -11.84
C LEU A 149 8.53 19.03 -11.29
N ARG A 150 9.05 19.20 -10.07
CA ARG A 150 9.28 20.54 -9.49
C ARG A 150 10.20 21.41 -10.34
N LEU A 151 11.30 20.83 -10.84
CA LEU A 151 12.23 21.56 -11.72
C LEU A 151 11.56 21.98 -13.04
N LEU A 152 10.73 21.11 -13.62
CA LEU A 152 9.97 21.46 -14.84
C LEU A 152 8.98 22.60 -14.59
N GLU A 153 8.31 22.61 -13.43
CA GLU A 153 7.44 23.71 -13.02
C GLU A 153 8.23 25.02 -12.86
N GLU A 154 9.40 24.99 -12.22
CA GLU A 154 10.29 26.15 -12.08
C GLU A 154 10.76 26.69 -13.45
N ILE A 155 11.22 25.82 -14.34
CA ILE A 155 11.67 26.20 -15.70
C ILE A 155 10.53 26.86 -16.46
N LYS A 156 9.32 26.30 -16.37
CA LYS A 156 8.13 26.87 -17.01
C LYS A 156 7.85 28.29 -16.51
N MET A 157 7.96 28.53 -15.20
CA MET A 157 7.77 29.88 -14.63
C MET A 157 8.84 30.86 -15.10
N ILE A 158 10.10 30.43 -15.22
CA ILE A 158 11.18 31.27 -15.74
C ILE A 158 10.91 31.65 -17.20
N GLN A 159 10.54 30.69 -18.05
CA GLN A 159 10.25 30.94 -19.47
C GLN A 159 9.10 31.95 -19.66
N VAL A 160 8.03 31.84 -18.87
CA VAL A 160 6.91 32.79 -18.92
C VAL A 160 7.39 34.20 -18.58
N ASN A 161 8.16 34.35 -17.49
CA ASN A 161 8.69 35.65 -17.07
C ASN A 161 9.67 36.27 -18.10
N GLU A 162 10.48 35.45 -18.77
CA GLU A 162 11.39 35.92 -19.83
C GLU A 162 10.64 36.40 -21.07
N ILE A 163 9.57 35.70 -21.46
CA ILE A 163 8.71 36.12 -22.57
C ILE A 163 8.05 37.47 -22.27
N GLU A 164 7.46 37.62 -21.07
CA GLU A 164 6.83 38.88 -20.64
C GLU A 164 7.82 40.05 -20.61
N LYS A 165 9.06 39.82 -20.15
CA LYS A 165 10.14 40.83 -20.17
C LYS A 165 10.56 41.21 -21.59
N ASN A 166 10.67 40.24 -22.49
CA ASN A 166 11.07 40.52 -23.87
C ASN A 166 9.97 41.29 -24.62
N GLU A 167 8.69 40.96 -24.42
CA GLU A 167 7.57 41.70 -25.01
C GLU A 167 7.50 43.14 -24.49
N THR A 168 7.66 43.35 -23.19
CA THR A 168 7.67 44.70 -22.61
C THR A 168 8.86 45.55 -23.09
N SER A 169 10.05 44.95 -23.22
CA SER A 169 11.23 45.62 -23.78
C SER A 169 10.99 46.04 -25.23
N PHE A 170 10.46 45.14 -26.06
CA PHE A 170 10.17 45.41 -27.47
C PHE A 170 9.15 46.55 -27.66
N ILE A 171 8.07 46.56 -26.86
CA ILE A 171 7.07 47.64 -26.90
C ILE A 171 7.70 48.98 -26.50
N CYS A 172 8.58 48.98 -25.50
CA CYS A 172 9.20 50.20 -25.01
C CYS A 172 10.18 50.80 -26.03
N GLU A 173 10.98 49.97 -26.71
CA GLU A 173 11.86 50.40 -27.80
C GLU A 173 11.07 50.96 -28.97
N SER A 174 10.03 50.25 -29.43
CA SER A 174 9.18 50.70 -30.55
C SER A 174 8.56 52.09 -30.29
N LYS A 175 8.07 52.34 -29.07
CA LYS A 175 7.53 53.65 -28.68
C LYS A 175 8.60 54.73 -28.69
N ARG A 176 9.81 54.43 -28.23
CA ARG A 176 10.93 55.38 -28.19
C ARG A 176 11.32 55.82 -29.60
N THR A 177 11.49 54.87 -30.52
CA THR A 177 11.77 55.16 -31.93
C THR A 177 10.67 56.00 -32.57
N SER A 178 9.41 55.72 -32.26
CA SER A 178 8.27 56.50 -32.76
C SER A 178 8.30 57.94 -32.25
N ILE A 179 8.63 58.15 -30.97
CA ILE A 179 8.77 59.49 -30.38
C ILE A 179 9.92 60.25 -31.05
N ASP A 180 11.08 59.60 -31.26
CA ASP A 180 12.24 60.22 -31.90
C ASP A 180 11.92 60.65 -33.34
N ILE A 181 11.17 59.83 -34.09
CA ILE A 181 10.71 60.17 -35.43
C ILE A 181 9.78 61.40 -35.40
N ILE A 182 8.80 61.43 -34.49
CA ILE A 182 7.86 62.55 -34.37
C ILE A 182 8.61 63.84 -34.02
N HIS A 183 9.55 63.77 -33.08
CA HIS A 183 10.35 64.92 -32.66
C HIS A 183 11.20 65.46 -33.81
N ASN A 184 11.84 64.59 -34.58
CA ASN A 184 12.64 65.00 -35.75
C ASN A 184 11.78 65.64 -36.85
N LEU A 185 10.57 65.13 -37.09
CA LEU A 185 9.62 65.74 -38.02
C LEU A 185 9.17 67.13 -37.55
N GLN A 186 8.89 67.30 -36.26
CA GLN A 186 8.52 68.59 -35.68
C GLN A 186 9.63 69.62 -35.80
N LEU A 187 10.88 69.24 -35.51
CA LEU A 187 12.05 70.11 -35.71
C LEU A 187 12.20 70.54 -37.17
N SER A 188 12.01 69.59 -38.10
CA SER A 188 12.13 69.85 -39.54
C SER A 188 11.06 70.84 -40.03
N LEU A 189 9.83 70.74 -39.52
CA LEU A 189 8.75 71.67 -39.81
C LEU A 189 8.99 73.06 -39.20
N TYR A 190 9.62 73.14 -38.04
CA TYR A 190 9.93 74.42 -37.37
C TYR A 190 10.98 75.24 -38.14
N HIS A 191 11.88 74.58 -38.87
CA HIS A 191 12.89 75.23 -39.72
C HIS A 191 12.38 75.63 -41.11
N LEU A 192 11.14 75.26 -41.46
CA LEU A 192 10.50 75.59 -42.74
C LEU A 192 9.54 76.79 -42.66
N ASN A 193 9.27 77.31 -41.45
CA ASN A 193 8.51 78.53 -41.18
C ASN A 193 9.43 79.64 -40.67
#